data_AF-A0A6N2I7S8-F1
#
_entry.id   AF-A0A6N2I7S8-F1
#
_cell.length_a   1.000
_cell.length_b   1.000
_cell.length_c   1.000
_cell.angle_alpha   90.00
_cell.angle_beta   90.00
_cell.angle_gamma   90.00
#
_symmetry.space_group_name_H-M   'P 1'
#
loop_
_entity.id
_entity.type
_entity.pdbx_description
1 polymer ?
#
loop_
_entity_poly.entity_id
_entity_poly.type
_entity_poly.pdbx_seq_one_letter_code
_entity_poly.pdbx_strand_id
1 'polypeptide(L)'
;MSKVIRRERRATRRTARAVLRERIRAGRPHSLASHIVARGESAETAKGISAGLRTAAKKLGLVGKAGRTRRTVDGRGRLRKVVRYTATQFAAALASYRPRKAAYVAARARLLAGVAA
;
A
#
# COMPACT_ATOMS: atom_id res chain seq x y z
N MET A 1 -37.79 -12.49 21.09
CA MET A 1 -36.54 -12.68 20.33
C MET A 1 -35.38 -12.92 21.29
N SER A 2 -34.78 -14.12 21.26
CA SER A 2 -33.84 -14.58 22.30
C SER A 2 -32.49 -13.84 22.29
N LYS A 3 -31.82 -13.83 23.44
CA LYS A 3 -30.49 -13.20 23.65
C LYS A 3 -29.41 -13.78 22.73
N VAL A 4 -29.54 -15.07 22.36
CA VAL A 4 -28.65 -15.80 21.46
C VAL A 4 -28.75 -15.25 20.03
N ILE A 5 -29.97 -15.12 19.50
CA ILE A 5 -30.22 -14.55 18.15
C ILE A 5 -29.66 -13.12 18.03
N ARG A 6 -29.76 -12.31 19.10
CA ARG A 6 -29.17 -10.96 19.13
C ARG A 6 -27.64 -10.97 19.09
N ARG A 7 -26.98 -11.91 19.78
CA ARG A 7 -25.52 -12.07 19.78
C ARG A 7 -25.00 -12.51 18.43
N GLU A 8 -25.63 -13.50 17.81
CA GLU A 8 -25.26 -14.01 16.48
C GLU A 8 -25.38 -12.90 15.43
N ARG A 9 -26.53 -12.20 15.36
CA ARG A 9 -26.69 -11.05 14.45
C ARG A 9 -25.63 -9.97 14.65
N ARG A 10 -25.19 -9.73 15.90
CA ARG A 10 -24.10 -8.78 16.19
C ARG A 10 -22.74 -9.29 15.70
N ALA A 11 -22.46 -10.58 15.85
CA ALA A 11 -21.24 -11.21 15.34
C ALA A 11 -21.19 -11.16 13.81
N THR A 12 -22.26 -11.55 13.13
CA THR A 12 -22.38 -11.50 11.65
C THR A 12 -22.22 -10.07 11.11
N ARG A 13 -22.83 -9.07 11.77
CA ARG A 13 -22.63 -7.67 11.37
C ARG A 13 -21.18 -7.21 11.58
N ARG A 14 -20.48 -7.70 12.60
CA ARG A 14 -19.06 -7.38 12.84
C ARG A 14 -18.17 -7.98 11.76
N THR A 15 -18.37 -9.25 11.41
CA THR A 15 -17.59 -9.92 10.35
C THR A 15 -17.83 -9.27 9.00
N ALA A 16 -19.10 -9.03 8.62
CA ALA A 16 -19.43 -8.35 7.37
C ALA A 16 -18.80 -6.94 7.27
N ARG A 17 -18.79 -6.18 8.37
CA ARG A 17 -18.12 -4.86 8.41
C ARG A 17 -16.60 -4.97 8.30
N ALA A 18 -15.99 -6.02 8.86
CA ALA A 18 -14.55 -6.25 8.75
C ALA A 18 -14.16 -6.54 7.29
N VAL A 19 -14.88 -7.45 6.63
CA VAL A 19 -14.69 -7.80 5.22
C VAL A 19 -14.88 -6.58 4.31
N LEU A 20 -15.93 -5.78 4.54
CA LEU A 20 -16.16 -4.56 3.76
C LEU A 20 -15.03 -3.54 3.94
N ARG A 21 -14.54 -3.34 5.16
CA ARG A 21 -13.41 -2.43 5.44
C ARG A 21 -12.14 -2.91 4.76
N GLU A 22 -11.91 -4.22 4.74
CA GLU A 22 -10.77 -4.83 4.04
C GLU A 22 -10.86 -4.61 2.52
N ARG A 23 -12.02 -4.87 1.91
CA ARG A 23 -12.27 -4.60 0.48
C ARG A 23 -12.07 -3.14 0.11
N ILE A 24 -12.62 -2.22 0.91
CA ILE A 24 -12.43 -0.77 0.72
C ILE A 24 -10.94 -0.41 0.84
N ARG A 25 -10.22 -1.03 1.79
CA ARG A 25 -8.79 -0.79 1.98
C ARG A 25 -7.94 -1.32 0.83
N ALA A 26 -8.30 -2.49 0.28
CA ALA A 26 -7.63 -3.10 -0.86
C ALA A 26 -7.81 -2.27 -2.15
N GLY A 27 -9.02 -1.75 -2.39
CA GLY A 27 -9.31 -0.91 -3.56
C GLY A 27 -8.85 0.54 -3.46
N ARG A 28 -8.47 1.02 -2.27
CA ARG A 28 -8.08 2.43 -2.08
C ARG A 28 -6.63 2.67 -2.53
N PRO A 29 -6.36 3.73 -3.29
CA PRO A 29 -4.99 4.12 -3.60
C PRO A 29 -4.18 4.44 -2.34
N HIS A 30 -2.94 3.95 -2.28
CA HIS A 30 -2.00 4.19 -1.18
C HIS A 30 -0.72 4.85 -1.71
N SER A 31 0.10 5.44 -0.82
CA SER A 31 1.43 5.88 -1.24
C SER A 31 2.29 4.67 -1.61
N LEU A 32 3.29 4.88 -2.47
CA LEU A 32 4.25 3.82 -2.87
C LEU A 32 4.91 3.17 -1.65
N ALA A 33 5.32 3.98 -0.66
CA ALA A 33 5.88 3.47 0.59
C ALA A 33 4.89 2.59 1.37
N SER A 34 3.61 2.97 1.44
CA SER A 34 2.59 2.15 2.09
C SER A 34 2.36 0.82 1.37
N HIS A 35 2.42 0.78 0.03
CA HIS A 35 2.33 -0.48 -0.72
C HIS A 35 3.49 -1.44 -0.43
N ILE A 36 4.68 -0.90 -0.19
CA ILE A 36 5.89 -1.67 0.14
C ILE A 36 5.80 -2.21 1.57
N VAL A 37 5.48 -1.35 2.55
CA VAL A 37 5.33 -1.76 3.95
C VAL A 37 4.18 -2.76 4.13
N ALA A 38 3.06 -2.58 3.42
CA ALA A 38 1.93 -3.52 3.48
C ALA A 38 2.29 -4.93 2.96
N ARG A 39 3.39 -5.06 2.22
CA ARG A 39 3.93 -6.34 1.73
C ARG A 39 5.08 -6.88 2.59
N GLY A 40 5.32 -6.29 3.76
CA GLY A 40 6.24 -6.82 4.76
C GLY A 40 7.68 -6.29 4.69
N GLU A 41 7.97 -5.31 3.83
CA GLU A 41 9.30 -4.70 3.79
C GLU A 41 9.50 -3.67 4.92
N SER A 42 10.76 -3.53 5.37
CA SER A 42 11.11 -2.58 6.43
C SER A 42 10.88 -1.12 6.01
N ALA A 43 10.61 -0.25 6.98
CA ALA A 43 10.38 1.18 6.72
C ALA A 43 11.56 1.86 6.02
N GLU A 44 12.80 1.47 6.36
CA GLU A 44 14.01 1.97 5.73
C GLU A 44 14.12 1.55 4.26
N THR A 45 13.85 0.28 3.95
CA THR A 45 13.82 -0.25 2.59
C THR A 45 12.70 0.43 1.78
N ALA A 46 11.52 0.58 2.38
CA ALA A 46 10.39 1.27 1.77
C ALA A 46 10.72 2.74 1.44
N LYS A 47 11.43 3.44 2.32
CA LYS A 47 11.86 4.83 2.10
C LYS A 47 12.74 4.92 0.85
N GLY A 48 13.77 4.09 0.75
CA GLY A 48 14.70 4.05 -0.38
C GLY A 48 14.03 3.67 -1.70
N ILE A 49 13.31 2.54 -1.73
CA ILE A 49 12.65 2.04 -2.94
C ILE A 49 11.57 3.01 -3.41
N SER A 50 10.77 3.59 -2.49
CA SER A 50 9.70 4.52 -2.88
C SER A 50 10.22 5.77 -3.61
N ALA A 51 11.47 6.20 -3.38
CA ALA A 51 12.08 7.29 -4.14
C ALA A 51 12.35 6.89 -5.59
N GLY A 52 12.93 5.71 -5.81
CA GLY A 52 13.17 5.17 -7.16
C GLY A 52 11.86 4.91 -7.92
N LEU A 53 10.83 4.39 -7.23
CA LEU A 53 9.52 4.16 -7.81
C LEU A 53 8.82 5.45 -8.24
N ARG A 54 9.02 6.58 -7.55
CA ARG A 54 8.48 7.88 -8.00
C ARG A 54 9.05 8.27 -9.35
N THR A 55 10.35 8.06 -9.56
CA THR A 55 11.00 8.31 -10.85
C THR A 55 10.48 7.36 -11.92
N ALA A 56 10.34 6.07 -11.61
CA ALA A 56 9.79 5.08 -12.55
C ALA A 56 8.34 5.42 -12.93
N ALA A 57 7.50 5.78 -11.96
CA ALA A 57 6.12 6.20 -12.20
C ALA A 57 6.04 7.46 -13.08
N LYS A 58 6.93 8.45 -12.86
CA LYS A 58 7.02 9.65 -13.70
C LYS A 58 7.40 9.30 -15.14
N LYS A 59 8.38 8.42 -15.34
CA LYS A 59 8.80 7.97 -16.68
C LYS A 59 7.69 7.23 -17.43
N LEU A 60 6.88 6.47 -16.71
CA LEU A 60 5.72 5.76 -17.26
C LEU A 60 4.47 6.64 -17.42
N GLY A 61 4.53 7.93 -17.09
CA GLY A 61 3.36 8.82 -17.16
C GLY A 61 2.24 8.47 -16.17
N LEU A 62 2.53 7.73 -15.09
CA LEU A 62 1.51 7.30 -14.14
C LEU A 62 1.01 8.48 -13.30
N VAL A 63 -0.25 8.86 -13.50
CA VAL A 63 -0.91 9.91 -12.72
C VAL A 63 -1.52 9.31 -11.46
N GLY A 64 -0.91 9.60 -10.32
CA GLY A 64 -1.46 9.23 -9.01
C GLY A 64 -2.44 10.27 -8.48
N LYS A 65 -3.24 9.88 -7.49
CA LYS A 65 -4.19 10.76 -6.81
C LYS A 65 -3.50 11.59 -5.73
N ALA A 66 -3.63 12.91 -5.82
CA ALA A 66 -3.16 13.81 -4.77
C ALA A 66 -3.93 13.58 -3.46
N GLY A 67 -3.23 13.70 -2.34
CA GLY A 67 -3.81 13.60 -1.01
C GLY A 67 -2.92 14.24 0.04
N ARG A 68 -3.33 14.09 1.30
CA ARG A 68 -2.57 14.54 2.45
C ARG A 68 -2.41 13.41 3.47
N THR A 69 -1.34 13.43 4.25
CA THR A 69 -1.08 12.46 5.34
C THR A 69 -0.36 13.14 6.50
N ARG A 70 -0.65 12.69 7.73
CA ARG A 70 0.15 13.02 8.92
C ARG A 70 1.14 11.91 9.28
N ARG A 71 1.00 10.73 8.67
CA ARG A 71 1.85 9.56 8.90
C ARG A 71 2.74 9.31 7.68
N THR A 72 4.04 9.28 7.90
CA THR A 72 5.07 8.96 6.91
C THR A 72 5.84 7.71 7.37
N VAL A 73 6.82 7.28 6.57
CA VAL A 73 7.76 6.22 6.96
C VAL A 73 8.62 6.61 8.15
N ASP A 74 8.81 7.91 8.39
CA ASP A 74 9.58 8.47 9.50
C ASP A 74 8.74 8.73 10.76
N GLY A 75 7.46 8.33 10.77
CA GLY A 75 6.57 8.50 11.94
C GLY A 75 5.38 9.43 11.70
N ARG A 76 4.83 10.00 12.77
CA ARG A 76 3.65 10.88 12.74
C ARG A 76 4.06 12.33 13.00
N GLY A 77 3.50 13.27 12.23
CA GLY A 77 3.81 14.69 12.39
C GLY A 77 2.83 15.61 11.67
N ARG A 78 3.37 16.73 11.15
CA ARG A 78 2.61 17.74 10.41
C ARG A 78 1.96 17.15 9.15
N LEU A 79 0.90 17.80 8.67
CA LEU A 79 0.20 17.39 7.46
C LEU A 79 1.12 17.60 6.23
N ARG A 80 1.37 16.54 5.46
CA ARG A 80 2.20 16.54 4.25
C ARG A 80 1.37 16.19 3.02
N LYS A 81 1.70 16.79 1.87
CA LYS A 81 1.16 16.35 0.56
C LYS A 81 1.74 14.98 0.21
N VAL A 82 0.92 14.12 -0.40
CA VAL A 82 1.32 12.79 -0.84
C VAL A 82 0.59 12.42 -2.12
N VAL A 83 1.26 11.67 -2.99
CA VAL A 83 0.64 11.06 -4.18
C VAL A 83 0.35 9.60 -3.88
N ARG A 84 -0.88 9.16 -4.19
CA ARG A 84 -1.36 7.81 -3.97
C ARG A 84 -1.59 7.11 -5.29
N TYR A 85 -1.13 5.88 -5.39
CA TYR A 85 -1.21 5.05 -6.58
C TYR A 85 -2.13 3.87 -6.31
N THR A 86 -2.79 3.36 -7.34
CA THR A 86 -3.50 2.09 -7.25
C THR A 86 -2.51 0.93 -7.16
N ALA A 87 -2.99 -0.26 -6.79
CA ALA A 87 -2.16 -1.47 -6.81
C ALA A 87 -1.59 -1.73 -8.21
N THR A 88 -2.38 -1.54 -9.27
CA THR A 88 -1.96 -1.69 -10.67
C THR A 88 -0.88 -0.69 -11.05
N GLN A 89 -1.03 0.58 -10.67
CA GLN A 89 -0.01 1.60 -10.94
C GLN A 89 1.29 1.31 -10.17
N PHE A 90 1.18 0.84 -8.92
CA PHE A 90 2.33 0.39 -8.14
C PHE A 90 3.05 -0.78 -8.83
N ALA A 91 2.30 -1.77 -9.31
CA ALA A 91 2.82 -2.93 -10.03
C ALA A 91 3.59 -2.50 -11.29
N ALA A 92 3.01 -1.61 -12.10
CA ALA A 92 3.66 -1.09 -13.30
C ALA A 92 4.95 -0.34 -12.99
N ALA A 93 4.94 0.53 -11.98
CA ALA A 93 6.15 1.24 -11.53
C ALA A 93 7.23 0.28 -11.04
N LEU A 94 6.85 -0.76 -10.29
CA LEU A 94 7.75 -1.77 -9.76
C LEU A 94 8.38 -2.63 -10.86
N ALA A 95 7.60 -3.01 -11.88
CA ALA A 95 8.08 -3.75 -13.04
C ALA A 95 9.16 -2.97 -13.81
N SER A 96 8.96 -1.66 -13.98
CA SER A 96 9.93 -0.76 -14.66
C SER A 96 11.16 -0.43 -13.81
N TYR A 97 11.05 -0.44 -12.49
CA TYR A 97 12.15 -0.10 -11.58
C TYR A 97 13.32 -1.08 -11.66
N ARG A 98 14.55 -0.58 -11.90
CA ARG A 98 15.78 -1.40 -11.98
C ARG A 98 16.81 -0.92 -10.93
N PRO A 99 16.72 -1.35 -9.66
CA PRO A 99 17.69 -1.00 -8.64
C PRO A 99 19.06 -1.63 -8.90
N ARG A 100 20.14 -0.95 -8.48
CA ARG A 100 21.51 -1.48 -8.48
C ARG A 100 21.95 -2.00 -7.10
N LYS A 101 21.41 -1.45 -6.02
CA LYS A 101 21.72 -1.89 -4.65
C LYS A 101 21.14 -3.28 -4.40
N ALA A 102 21.96 -4.24 -4.00
CA ALA A 102 21.57 -5.64 -3.81
C ALA A 102 20.33 -5.81 -2.92
N ALA A 103 20.27 -5.10 -1.79
CA ALA A 103 19.11 -5.12 -0.89
C ALA A 103 17.80 -4.72 -1.60
N TYR A 104 17.85 -3.75 -2.52
CA TYR A 104 16.68 -3.29 -3.26
C TYR A 104 16.33 -4.22 -4.42
N VAL A 105 17.30 -4.91 -5.01
CA VAL A 105 17.07 -5.98 -5.98
C VAL A 105 16.29 -7.13 -5.33
N ALA A 106 16.74 -7.59 -4.17
CA ALA A 106 16.07 -8.64 -3.40
C ALA A 106 14.66 -8.24 -2.96
N ALA A 107 14.49 -7.02 -2.44
CA ALA A 107 13.18 -6.49 -2.10
C ALA A 107 12.25 -6.36 -3.32
N ARG A 108 12.76 -5.89 -4.47
CA ARG A 108 11.96 -5.83 -5.71
C ARG A 108 11.46 -7.21 -6.11
N ALA A 109 12.30 -8.24 -6.03
CA ALA A 109 11.90 -9.62 -6.36
C ALA A 109 10.75 -10.11 -5.46
N ARG A 110 10.88 -9.92 -4.13
CA ARG A 110 9.82 -10.25 -3.16
C ARG A 110 8.54 -9.48 -3.40
N LEU A 111 8.64 -8.18 -3.67
CA LEU A 111 7.49 -7.33 -3.95
C LEU A 111 6.77 -7.72 -5.25
N LEU A 112 7.50 -8.14 -6.29
CA LEU A 112 6.89 -8.61 -7.55
C LEU A 112 6.13 -9.92 -7.37
N ALA A 113 6.69 -10.86 -6.61
CA ALA A 113 6.02 -12.11 -6.28
C ALA A 113 4.68 -11.84 -5.55
N GLY A 114 4.64 -10.88 -4.62
CA GLY A 114 3.43 -10.48 -3.90
C GLY A 114 2.50 -9.50 -4.62
N VAL A 115 2.69 -9.25 -5.92
CA VAL A 115 1.82 -8.41 -6.75
C VAL A 115 1.13 -9.23 -7.85
N ALA A 116 1.69 -10.38 -8.22
CA ALA A 116 1.14 -11.30 -9.21
C ALA A 116 0.10 -12.30 -8.65
N ALA A 117 -0.16 -12.25 -7.34
CA ALA A 117 -1.18 -13.03 -6.63
C ALA A 117 -2.36 -12.12 -6.22
#